data_AF-B8LYC5-F1
#
_entry.id   AF-B8LYC5-F1
#
_cell.length_a   1.000
_cell.length_b   1.000
_cell.length_c   1.000
_cell.angle_alpha   90.00
_cell.angle_beta   90.00
_cell.angle_gamma   90.00
#
_symmetry.space_group_name_H-M   'P 1'
#
loop_
_entity.id
_entity.type
_entity.pdbx_description
1 polymer ?
#
loop_
_entity_poly.entity_id
_entity_poly.type
_entity_poly.pdbx_seq_one_letter_code
_entity_poly.pdbx_strand_id
1 'polypeptide(L)'
;MYNGNPPGRGPHAVNWNRDLIWKMRTDLKYQWKLFEEEIPTIFEKLMQRLKNNLDKLELHLGGLDPKSVEGTRVHTQDFEHMYSRIQREFENGVRSIHGRASESDSQSYVVQEMIPTYDAASEISGPEKATQQRTIIQGKIKDGTLFDGILRHLISDMEEQFETFHKVKDFLYETVDSVRENFDMIMSDAEEKQKAEERLKKQLADEVQQLLGKYQEIRFSMLKF
;
A
#
# COMPACT_ATOMS: atom_id res chain seq x y z
N MET A 1 21.15 -19.11 15.22
CA MET A 1 22.31 -19.11 16.14
C MET A 1 23.50 -18.45 15.45
N TYR A 2 23.78 -17.19 15.78
CA TYR A 2 25.13 -16.58 15.85
C TYR A 2 24.99 -15.28 16.63
N ASN A 3 25.01 -15.38 17.97
CA ASN A 3 25.14 -14.22 18.86
C ASN A 3 26.61 -13.81 18.89
N GLY A 4 27.05 -13.13 17.83
CA GLY A 4 28.40 -12.58 17.74
C GLY A 4 28.47 -11.18 18.33
N ASN A 5 28.36 -11.03 19.66
CA ASN A 5 28.87 -9.83 20.29
C ASN A 5 30.37 -10.04 20.52
N PRO A 6 31.28 -9.37 19.78
CA PRO A 6 32.71 -9.49 20.04
C PRO A 6 33.03 -8.91 21.44
N PRO A 7 33.92 -9.56 22.21
CA PRO A 7 34.28 -9.12 23.55
C PRO A 7 35.14 -7.85 23.43
N GLY A 8 34.65 -6.73 23.96
CA GLY A 8 35.43 -5.48 24.02
C GLY A 8 34.66 -4.16 23.94
N ARG A 9 33.33 -4.15 23.82
CA ARG A 9 32.56 -2.89 23.83
C ARG A 9 32.37 -2.41 25.27
N GLY A 10 33.12 -1.38 25.65
CA GLY A 10 32.85 -0.59 26.86
C GLY A 10 31.43 -0.01 26.87
N PRO A 11 30.96 0.52 28.02
CA PRO A 11 29.56 0.89 28.30
C PRO A 11 28.94 2.00 27.41
N HIS A 12 29.59 2.41 26.32
CA HIS A 12 29.19 3.51 25.44
C HIS A 12 29.24 3.17 23.93
N ALA A 13 29.11 1.90 23.55
CA ALA A 13 28.96 1.56 22.14
C ALA A 13 27.56 1.96 21.64
N VAL A 14 27.45 3.18 21.10
CA VAL A 14 26.21 3.69 20.48
C VAL A 14 25.88 2.84 19.27
N ASN A 15 24.67 2.28 19.23
CA ASN A 15 24.14 1.58 18.07
C ASN A 15 23.22 2.53 17.31
N TRP A 16 23.81 3.32 16.40
CA TRP A 16 23.09 4.35 15.64
C TRP A 16 21.91 3.76 14.86
N ASN A 17 22.06 2.57 14.26
CA ASN A 17 20.96 1.91 13.53
C ASN A 17 19.77 1.66 14.44
N ARG A 18 20.00 1.15 15.66
CA ARG A 18 18.93 0.90 16.63
C ARG A 18 18.17 2.19 16.96
N ASP A 19 18.89 3.27 17.22
CA ASP A 19 18.27 4.54 17.64
C ASP A 19 17.50 5.19 16.49
N LEU A 20 18.05 5.12 15.26
CA LEU A 20 17.40 5.60 14.03
C LEU A 20 16.12 4.80 13.72
N ILE A 21 16.18 3.47 13.80
CA ILE A 21 15.01 2.59 13.62
C ILE A 21 13.95 2.89 14.68
N TRP A 22 14.36 3.06 15.94
CA TRP A 22 13.42 3.42 17.01
C TRP A 22 12.73 4.77 16.76
N LYS A 23 13.48 5.76 16.28
CA LYS A 23 12.95 7.06 15.86
C LYS A 23 11.92 6.89 14.73
N MET A 24 12.28 6.18 13.67
CA MET A 24 11.37 5.89 12.55
C MET A 24 10.07 5.22 12.99
N ARG A 25 10.16 4.17 13.84
CA ARG A 25 8.97 3.50 14.40
C ARG A 25 8.04 4.46 15.13
N THR A 26 8.63 5.41 15.86
CA THR A 26 7.87 6.36 16.67
C THR A 26 7.22 7.42 15.78
N ASP A 27 7.99 7.99 14.86
CA ASP A 27 7.56 9.10 14.01
C ASP A 27 6.53 8.66 12.95
N LEU A 28 6.63 7.42 12.45
CA LEU A 28 5.72 6.86 11.43
C LEU A 28 4.55 6.06 12.01
N LYS A 29 4.43 5.95 13.34
CA LYS A 29 3.43 5.10 14.00
C LYS A 29 2.00 5.40 13.54
N TYR A 30 1.67 6.67 13.38
CA TYR A 30 0.33 7.09 12.95
C TYR A 30 0.06 6.67 11.50
N GLN A 31 1.04 6.84 10.61
CA GLN A 31 0.95 6.51 9.20
C GLN A 31 0.77 5.01 9.01
N TRP A 32 1.52 4.19 9.75
CA TRP A 32 1.34 2.73 9.73
C TRP A 32 -0.05 2.32 10.18
N LYS A 33 -0.60 2.97 11.21
CA LYS A 33 -1.99 2.75 11.62
C LYS A 33 -2.98 3.03 10.49
N LEU A 34 -2.80 4.12 9.74
CA LEU A 34 -3.67 4.42 8.59
C LEU A 34 -3.60 3.32 7.52
N PHE A 35 -2.40 2.86 7.19
CA PHE A 35 -2.19 1.84 6.16
C PHE A 35 -2.64 0.45 6.56
N GLU A 36 -2.44 0.07 7.80
CA GLU A 36 -2.71 -1.29 8.29
C GLU A 36 -4.13 -1.45 8.85
N GLU A 37 -4.77 -0.38 9.33
CA GLU A 37 -6.10 -0.44 9.93
C GLU A 37 -7.16 0.29 9.08
N GLU A 38 -6.90 1.51 8.62
CA GLU A 38 -7.93 2.30 7.95
C GLU A 38 -8.13 1.89 6.49
N ILE A 39 -7.05 1.75 5.72
CA ILE A 39 -7.14 1.39 4.30
C ILE A 39 -7.84 0.03 4.09
N PRO A 40 -7.53 -1.05 4.83
CA PRO A 40 -8.26 -2.32 4.71
C PRO A 40 -9.77 -2.16 4.95
N THR A 41 -10.18 -1.31 5.90
CA THR A 41 -11.62 -1.05 6.13
C THR A 41 -12.28 -0.32 4.96
N ILE A 42 -11.51 0.49 4.21
CA ILE A 42 -11.97 1.15 2.99
C ILE A 42 -12.19 0.10 1.89
N PHE A 43 -11.24 -0.84 1.75
CA PHE A 43 -11.39 -1.97 0.82
C PHE A 43 -12.65 -2.78 1.14
N GLU A 44 -12.81 -3.22 2.39
CA GLU A 44 -13.98 -4.01 2.82
C GLU A 44 -15.31 -3.29 2.51
N LYS A 45 -15.39 -1.99 2.79
CA LYS A 45 -16.60 -1.20 2.49
C LYS A 45 -16.88 -1.11 0.99
N LEU A 46 -15.86 -0.94 0.15
CA LEU A 46 -16.03 -0.90 -1.30
C LEU A 46 -16.54 -2.24 -1.83
N MET A 47 -15.92 -3.35 -1.42
CA MET A 47 -16.36 -4.69 -1.80
C MET A 47 -17.81 -4.95 -1.39
N GLN A 48 -18.17 -4.66 -0.14
CA GLN A 48 -19.54 -4.83 0.35
C GLN A 48 -20.55 -4.02 -0.47
N ARG A 49 -20.23 -2.78 -0.82
CA ARG A 49 -21.12 -1.93 -1.62
C ARG A 49 -21.31 -2.47 -3.03
N LEU A 50 -20.22 -2.89 -3.68
CA LEU A 50 -20.28 -3.48 -5.00
C LEU A 50 -21.08 -4.78 -4.99
N LYS A 51 -20.82 -5.67 -4.03
CA LYS A 51 -21.58 -6.90 -3.85
C LYS A 51 -23.07 -6.61 -3.69
N ASN A 52 -23.44 -5.67 -2.82
CA ASN A 52 -24.83 -5.26 -2.65
C ASN A 52 -25.46 -4.72 -3.95
N ASN A 53 -24.70 -4.05 -4.82
CA ASN A 53 -25.21 -3.57 -6.10
C ASN A 53 -25.36 -4.71 -7.11
N LEU A 54 -24.42 -5.66 -7.15
CA LEU A 54 -24.49 -6.85 -7.99
C LEU A 54 -25.62 -7.79 -7.56
N ASP A 55 -25.80 -8.03 -6.26
CA ASP A 55 -26.91 -8.82 -5.71
C ASP A 55 -28.27 -8.20 -6.09
N LYS A 56 -28.40 -6.86 -6.04
CA LYS A 56 -29.60 -6.16 -6.51
C LYS A 56 -29.81 -6.36 -8.00
N LEU A 57 -28.75 -6.33 -8.81
CA LEU A 57 -28.82 -6.56 -10.25
C LEU A 57 -29.26 -8.00 -10.56
N GLU A 58 -28.70 -8.99 -9.87
CA GLU A 58 -29.13 -10.39 -9.98
C GLU A 58 -30.61 -10.57 -9.65
N LEU A 59 -31.12 -9.94 -8.58
CA LEU A 59 -32.53 -9.97 -8.22
C LEU A 59 -33.45 -9.38 -9.30
N HIS A 60 -33.01 -8.32 -9.98
CA HIS A 60 -33.77 -7.73 -11.09
C HIS A 60 -33.75 -8.63 -12.35
N LEU A 61 -32.61 -9.29 -12.62
CA LEU A 61 -32.45 -10.21 -13.75
C LEU A 61 -33.15 -11.56 -13.55
N GLY A 62 -33.28 -12.03 -12.30
CA GLY A 62 -33.97 -13.28 -11.95
C GLY A 62 -35.43 -13.34 -12.38
N GLY A 63 -36.05 -12.18 -12.66
CA GLY A 63 -37.38 -12.09 -13.25
C GLY A 63 -37.43 -12.17 -14.79
N LEU A 64 -36.29 -12.16 -15.49
CA LEU A 64 -36.20 -11.97 -16.95
C LEU A 64 -35.59 -13.18 -17.69
N ASP A 65 -34.38 -13.63 -17.32
CA ASP A 65 -33.70 -14.77 -17.98
C ASP A 65 -32.70 -15.48 -17.03
N PRO A 66 -32.88 -16.78 -16.75
CA PRO A 66 -31.97 -17.58 -15.92
C PRO A 66 -30.51 -17.61 -16.40
N LYS A 67 -30.24 -17.54 -17.71
CA LYS A 67 -28.85 -17.61 -18.24
C LYS A 67 -28.06 -16.33 -17.94
N SER A 68 -28.72 -15.19 -17.96
CA SER A 68 -28.15 -13.89 -17.65
C SER A 68 -27.80 -13.72 -16.17
N VAL A 69 -28.62 -14.30 -15.30
CA VAL A 69 -28.33 -14.39 -13.87
C VAL A 69 -27.07 -15.21 -13.64
N GLU A 70 -26.93 -16.35 -14.29
CA GLU A 70 -25.75 -17.20 -14.15
C GLU A 70 -24.48 -16.50 -14.67
N GLY A 71 -24.54 -15.80 -15.80
CA GLY A 71 -23.42 -15.01 -16.31
C GLY A 71 -22.99 -13.89 -15.35
N THR A 72 -23.96 -13.15 -14.81
CA THR A 72 -23.71 -12.08 -13.83
C THR A 72 -23.07 -12.63 -12.55
N ARG A 73 -23.54 -13.80 -12.10
CA ARG A 73 -23.01 -14.48 -10.91
C ARG A 73 -21.57 -14.92 -11.09
N VAL A 74 -21.22 -15.48 -12.25
CA VAL A 74 -19.84 -15.88 -12.57
C VAL A 74 -18.91 -14.65 -12.54
N HIS A 75 -19.29 -13.55 -13.20
CA HIS A 75 -18.48 -12.33 -13.17
C HIS A 75 -18.34 -11.72 -11.76
N THR A 76 -19.40 -11.81 -10.95
CA THR A 76 -19.37 -11.36 -9.55
C THR A 76 -18.38 -12.19 -8.73
N GLN A 77 -18.39 -13.52 -8.88
CA GLN A 77 -17.44 -14.41 -8.20
C GLN A 77 -15.99 -14.16 -8.64
N ASP A 78 -15.77 -13.98 -9.95
CA ASP A 78 -14.45 -13.64 -10.48
C ASP A 78 -13.92 -12.32 -9.90
N PHE A 79 -14.79 -11.32 -9.78
CA PHE A 79 -14.47 -10.06 -9.12
C PHE A 79 -14.12 -10.22 -7.64
N GLU A 80 -14.93 -10.95 -6.88
CA GLU A 80 -14.66 -11.21 -5.45
C GLU A 80 -13.30 -11.88 -5.25
N HIS A 81 -12.97 -12.87 -6.09
CA HIS A 81 -11.69 -13.57 -6.04
C HIS A 81 -10.51 -12.66 -6.38
N MET A 82 -10.61 -11.93 -7.48
CA MET A 82 -9.58 -11.01 -7.97
C MET A 82 -9.32 -9.90 -6.96
N TYR A 83 -10.39 -9.30 -6.44
CA TYR A 83 -10.30 -8.25 -5.43
C TYR A 83 -9.65 -8.74 -4.15
N SER A 84 -10.07 -9.90 -3.64
CA SER A 84 -9.49 -10.51 -2.44
C SER A 84 -8.00 -10.85 -2.64
N ARG A 85 -7.57 -11.12 -3.87
CA ARG A 85 -6.15 -11.30 -4.20
C ARG A 85 -5.42 -9.96 -4.14
N ILE A 86 -5.90 -8.93 -4.82
CA ILE A 86 -5.26 -7.61 -4.81
C ILE A 86 -5.18 -7.02 -3.39
N GLN A 87 -6.26 -7.11 -2.61
CA GLN A 87 -6.27 -6.63 -1.24
C GLN A 87 -5.16 -7.30 -0.41
N ARG A 88 -5.03 -8.64 -0.51
CA ARG A 88 -3.96 -9.38 0.18
C ARG A 88 -2.57 -9.00 -0.32
N GLU A 89 -2.39 -8.81 -1.63
CA GLU A 89 -1.12 -8.34 -2.20
C GLU A 89 -0.73 -6.97 -1.62
N PHE A 90 -1.68 -6.02 -1.61
CA PHE A 90 -1.48 -4.69 -1.03
C PHE A 90 -1.14 -4.75 0.47
N GLU A 91 -1.93 -5.49 1.27
CA GLU A 91 -1.70 -5.63 2.72
C GLU A 91 -0.33 -6.26 3.02
N ASN A 92 0.05 -7.29 2.27
CA ASN A 92 1.36 -7.93 2.42
C ASN A 92 2.50 -7.00 2.00
N GLY A 93 2.32 -6.23 0.93
CA GLY A 93 3.29 -5.23 0.47
C GLY A 93 3.51 -4.13 1.51
N VAL A 94 2.42 -3.54 2.02
CA VAL A 94 2.47 -2.56 3.12
C VAL A 94 3.18 -3.13 4.34
N ARG A 95 2.84 -4.36 4.78
CA ARG A 95 3.48 -5.00 5.93
C ARG A 95 4.98 -5.24 5.70
N SER A 96 5.37 -5.60 4.48
CA SER A 96 6.77 -5.75 4.09
C SER A 96 7.53 -4.42 4.19
N ILE A 97 6.96 -3.33 3.66
CA ILE A 97 7.55 -1.99 3.74
C ILE A 97 7.66 -1.53 5.20
N HIS A 98 6.60 -1.75 6.00
CA HIS A 98 6.63 -1.47 7.43
C HIS A 98 7.73 -2.28 8.14
N GLY A 99 7.88 -3.56 7.81
CA GLY A 99 8.98 -4.40 8.28
C GLY A 99 10.35 -3.78 7.96
N ARG A 100 10.59 -3.36 6.71
CA ARG A 100 11.85 -2.69 6.31
C ARG A 100 12.07 -1.34 6.99
N ALA A 101 11.01 -0.62 7.34
CA ALA A 101 11.11 0.63 8.10
C ALA A 101 11.37 0.40 9.59
N SER A 102 10.91 -0.72 10.13
CA SER A 102 10.86 -0.98 11.56
C SER A 102 11.89 -2.01 12.03
N GLU A 103 12.40 -2.90 11.20
CA GLU A 103 13.29 -3.98 11.63
C GLU A 103 14.76 -3.60 11.49
N SER A 104 15.62 -4.32 12.22
CA SER A 104 17.07 -4.09 12.26
C SER A 104 17.86 -5.13 11.47
N ASP A 105 17.21 -5.77 10.50
CA ASP A 105 17.82 -6.78 9.65
C ASP A 105 18.51 -6.13 8.43
N SER A 106 18.99 -6.95 7.50
CA SER A 106 19.66 -6.46 6.27
C SER A 106 18.71 -5.84 5.24
N GLN A 107 17.39 -6.02 5.39
CA GLN A 107 16.37 -5.44 4.51
C GLN A 107 15.93 -4.04 4.98
N SER A 108 16.32 -3.67 6.20
CA SER A 108 16.04 -2.38 6.80
C SER A 108 16.57 -1.22 5.96
N TYR A 109 15.74 -0.20 5.71
CA TYR A 109 16.16 1.00 4.98
C TYR A 109 17.33 1.71 5.67
N VAL A 110 17.29 1.78 7.00
CA VAL A 110 18.37 2.36 7.81
C VAL A 110 19.66 1.57 7.63
N VAL A 111 19.59 0.24 7.65
CA VAL A 111 20.79 -0.60 7.52
C VAL A 111 21.37 -0.48 6.10
N GLN A 112 20.52 -0.55 5.08
CA GLN A 112 20.94 -0.43 3.68
C GLN A 112 21.63 0.92 3.40
N GLU A 113 21.10 2.02 3.92
CA GLU A 113 21.70 3.35 3.75
C GLU A 113 22.98 3.56 4.59
N MET A 114 23.10 2.88 5.73
CA MET A 114 24.23 3.04 6.64
C MET A 114 25.43 2.14 6.33
N ILE A 115 25.22 0.97 5.68
CA ILE A 115 26.32 0.04 5.33
C ILE A 115 27.48 0.74 4.60
N PRO A 116 27.26 1.50 3.51
CA PRO A 116 28.36 2.17 2.81
C PRO A 116 29.16 3.12 3.71
N THR A 117 28.48 3.75 4.68
CA THR A 117 29.11 4.66 5.63
C THR A 117 29.93 3.91 6.66
N TYR A 118 29.47 2.74 7.11
CA TYR A 118 30.23 1.87 8.00
C TYR A 118 31.46 1.28 7.33
N ASP A 119 31.35 0.89 6.06
CA ASP A 119 32.47 0.38 5.28
C ASP A 119 33.55 1.45 5.14
N ALA A 120 33.17 2.68 4.71
CA ALA A 120 34.09 3.81 4.62
C ALA A 120 34.75 4.17 5.97
N ALA A 121 34.00 4.12 7.06
CA ALA A 121 34.56 4.34 8.40
C ALA A 121 35.54 3.22 8.80
N SER A 122 35.28 1.97 8.41
CA SER A 122 36.11 0.83 8.79
C SER A 122 37.53 0.89 8.21
N GLU A 123 37.71 1.59 7.09
CA GLU A 123 39.00 1.80 6.42
C GLU A 123 39.92 2.77 7.19
N ILE A 124 39.38 3.54 8.14
CA ILE A 124 40.16 4.49 8.94
C ILE A 124 41.09 3.75 9.91
N SER A 125 42.38 4.09 9.85
CA SER A 125 43.43 3.53 10.68
C SER A 125 44.29 4.62 11.32
N GLY A 126 45.05 4.26 12.36
CA GLY A 126 45.97 5.17 13.04
C GLY A 126 45.47 5.71 14.40
N PRO A 127 46.28 6.58 15.04
CA PRO A 127 45.85 7.33 16.21
C PRO A 127 44.65 8.20 15.82
N GLU A 128 43.66 8.33 16.71
CA GLU A 128 42.37 9.02 16.47
C GLU A 128 41.32 8.28 15.62
N LYS A 129 41.56 7.02 15.20
CA LYS A 129 40.60 6.24 14.39
C LYS A 129 39.16 6.31 14.92
N ALA A 130 38.97 6.19 16.23
CA ALA A 130 37.64 6.13 16.84
C ALA A 130 36.88 7.46 16.71
N THR A 131 37.60 8.59 16.76
CA THR A 131 37.02 9.92 16.58
C THR A 131 36.63 10.13 15.13
N GLN A 132 37.54 9.82 14.20
CA GLN A 132 37.31 9.98 12.76
C GLN A 132 36.17 9.09 12.25
N GLN A 133 36.12 7.82 12.69
CA GLN A 133 35.02 6.89 12.40
C GLN A 133 33.67 7.44 12.86
N ARG A 134 33.61 8.01 14.07
CA ARG A 134 32.38 8.63 14.59
C ARG A 134 32.00 9.86 13.78
N THR A 135 32.95 10.68 13.36
CA THR A 135 32.68 11.87 12.53
C THR A 135 32.07 11.48 11.18
N ILE A 136 32.58 10.44 10.52
CA ILE A 136 32.02 9.93 9.25
C ILE A 136 30.57 9.48 9.43
N ILE A 137 30.32 8.63 10.43
CA ILE A 137 28.99 8.10 10.72
C ILE A 137 28.02 9.23 11.09
N GLN A 138 28.45 10.17 11.95
CA GLN A 138 27.62 11.31 12.35
C GLN A 138 27.37 12.29 11.20
N GLY A 139 28.32 12.43 10.26
CA GLY A 139 28.15 13.25 9.06
C GLY A 139 26.94 12.76 8.25
N LYS A 140 26.92 11.49 7.85
CA LYS A 140 25.78 10.89 7.12
C LYS A 140 24.42 11.13 7.81
N ILE A 141 24.39 11.05 9.14
CA ILE A 141 23.18 11.27 9.95
C ILE A 141 22.79 12.77 10.00
N LYS A 142 23.75 13.67 10.23
CA LYS A 142 23.50 15.11 10.45
C LYS A 142 23.31 15.88 9.16
N ASP A 143 23.96 15.46 8.08
CA ASP A 143 23.95 16.14 6.80
C ASP A 143 22.63 15.91 6.03
N GLY A 144 21.63 15.25 6.65
CA GLY A 144 20.29 15.01 6.09
C GLY A 144 20.22 13.89 5.04
N THR A 145 21.35 13.56 4.40
CA THR A 145 21.41 12.61 3.28
C THR A 145 21.01 11.17 3.62
N LEU A 146 21.04 10.78 4.90
CA LEU A 146 20.50 9.50 5.35
C LEU A 146 18.98 9.44 5.22
N PHE A 147 18.30 10.45 5.78
CA PHE A 147 16.85 10.48 5.82
C PHE A 147 16.27 10.67 4.42
N ASP A 148 16.90 11.48 3.57
CA ASP A 148 16.51 11.63 2.18
C ASP A 148 16.58 10.30 1.40
N GLY A 149 17.60 9.48 1.66
CA GLY A 149 17.74 8.15 1.08
C GLY A 149 16.63 7.21 1.51
N ILE A 150 16.40 7.13 2.82
CA ILE A 150 15.32 6.31 3.41
C ILE A 150 13.96 6.74 2.87
N LEU A 151 13.65 8.04 2.85
CA LEU A 151 12.38 8.57 2.35
C LEU A 151 12.17 8.21 0.89
N ARG A 152 13.21 8.32 0.06
CA ARG A 152 13.13 7.93 -1.35
C ARG A 152 12.77 6.45 -1.52
N HIS A 153 13.40 5.56 -0.74
CA HIS A 153 13.07 4.15 -0.76
C HIS A 153 11.64 3.87 -0.29
N LEU A 154 11.23 4.49 0.82
CA LEU A 154 9.90 4.31 1.39
C LEU A 154 8.80 4.82 0.44
N ILE A 155 8.99 5.99 -0.17
CA ILE A 155 8.05 6.55 -1.15
C ILE A 155 7.98 5.65 -2.39
N SER A 156 9.14 5.25 -2.93
CA SER A 156 9.19 4.39 -4.12
C SER A 156 8.45 3.07 -3.89
N ASP A 157 8.70 2.40 -2.76
CA ASP A 157 8.06 1.12 -2.46
C ASP A 157 6.54 1.29 -2.23
N MET A 158 6.14 2.41 -1.60
CA MET A 158 4.72 2.75 -1.45
C MET A 158 4.05 3.06 -2.79
N GLU A 159 4.72 3.77 -3.71
CA GLU A 159 4.23 4.03 -5.08
C GLU A 159 3.98 2.74 -5.86
N GLU A 160 4.80 1.72 -5.67
CA GLU A 160 4.54 0.39 -6.25
C GLU A 160 3.26 -0.25 -5.67
N GLN A 161 3.00 -0.09 -4.37
CA GLN A 161 1.74 -0.55 -3.77
C GLN A 161 0.53 0.26 -4.25
N PHE A 162 0.71 1.56 -4.49
CA PHE A 162 -0.29 2.43 -5.07
C PHE A 162 -0.71 1.98 -6.47
N GLU A 163 0.22 1.50 -7.30
CA GLU A 163 -0.10 0.95 -8.62
C GLU A 163 -0.94 -0.34 -8.53
N THR A 164 -0.72 -1.15 -7.49
CA THR A 164 -1.55 -2.34 -7.24
C THR A 164 -3.00 -1.94 -6.91
N PHE A 165 -3.21 -0.81 -6.22
CA PHE A 165 -4.54 -0.26 -6.00
C PHE A 165 -5.23 0.16 -7.31
N HIS A 166 -4.50 0.73 -8.27
CA HIS A 166 -5.06 1.13 -9.56
C HIS A 166 -5.63 -0.06 -10.35
N LYS A 167 -5.04 -1.25 -10.23
CA LYS A 167 -5.57 -2.49 -10.83
C LYS A 167 -6.98 -2.84 -10.32
N VAL A 168 -7.28 -2.54 -9.05
CA VAL A 168 -8.64 -2.74 -8.49
C VAL A 168 -9.65 -1.87 -9.21
N LYS A 169 -9.29 -0.60 -9.43
CA LYS A 169 -10.13 0.38 -10.10
C LYS A 169 -10.37 -0.04 -11.56
N ASP A 170 -9.34 -0.49 -12.27
CA ASP A 170 -9.47 -0.88 -13.67
C ASP A 170 -10.35 -2.13 -13.82
N PHE A 171 -10.13 -3.16 -12.99
CA PHE A 171 -10.93 -4.37 -13.01
C PHE A 171 -12.38 -4.15 -12.54
N LEU A 172 -12.60 -3.21 -11.63
CA LEU A 172 -13.94 -2.74 -11.24
C LEU A 172 -14.70 -2.20 -12.46
N TYR A 173 -14.05 -1.35 -13.27
CA TYR A 173 -14.67 -0.85 -14.50
C TYR A 173 -14.95 -1.98 -15.49
N GLU A 174 -13.99 -2.90 -15.69
CA GLU A 174 -14.18 -4.06 -16.58
C GLU A 174 -15.35 -4.95 -16.17
N THR A 175 -15.51 -5.20 -14.87
CA THR A 175 -16.62 -6.01 -14.34
C THR A 175 -17.95 -5.31 -14.56
N VAL A 176 -18.01 -4.01 -14.29
CA VAL A 176 -19.23 -3.21 -14.52
C VAL A 176 -19.59 -3.16 -16.00
N ASP A 177 -18.61 -3.00 -16.88
CA ASP A 177 -18.82 -3.01 -18.33
C ASP A 177 -19.24 -4.40 -18.84
N SER A 178 -18.67 -5.49 -18.31
CA SER A 178 -19.07 -6.86 -18.70
C SER A 178 -20.50 -7.18 -18.26
N VAL A 179 -20.85 -6.76 -17.03
CA VAL A 179 -22.22 -6.85 -16.54
C VAL A 179 -23.15 -6.04 -17.45
N ARG A 180 -22.78 -4.82 -17.81
CA ARG A 180 -23.52 -3.95 -18.75
C ARG A 180 -23.74 -4.61 -20.13
N GLU A 181 -22.72 -5.20 -20.74
CA GLU A 181 -22.85 -5.87 -22.04
C GLU A 181 -23.86 -7.03 -21.99
N ASN A 182 -23.84 -7.80 -20.89
CA ASN A 182 -24.84 -8.83 -20.66
C ASN A 182 -26.26 -8.22 -20.58
N PHE A 183 -26.44 -7.10 -19.87
CA PHE A 183 -27.72 -6.37 -19.84
C PHE A 183 -28.15 -5.83 -21.21
N ASP A 184 -27.20 -5.30 -22.00
CA ASP A 184 -27.45 -4.71 -23.30
C ASP A 184 -28.07 -5.72 -24.28
N MET A 185 -27.70 -7.00 -24.15
CA MET A 185 -28.22 -8.11 -24.96
C MET A 185 -29.63 -8.59 -24.56
N ILE A 186 -30.12 -8.28 -23.35
CA ILE A 186 -31.37 -8.85 -22.80
C ILE A 186 -32.53 -7.85 -22.82
N MET A 187 -32.26 -6.55 -22.65
CA MET A 187 -33.31 -5.54 -22.51
C MET A 187 -33.73 -4.94 -23.86
N SER A 188 -35.01 -5.08 -24.21
CA SER A 188 -35.59 -4.64 -25.49
C SER A 188 -36.14 -3.21 -25.50
N ASP A 189 -36.27 -2.54 -24.34
CA ASP A 189 -36.82 -1.18 -24.23
C ASP A 189 -35.74 -0.17 -23.82
N ALA A 190 -35.38 0.72 -24.75
CA ALA A 190 -34.12 1.47 -24.72
C ALA A 190 -34.13 2.70 -23.79
N GLU A 191 -35.29 3.29 -23.50
CA GLU A 191 -35.39 4.55 -22.76
C GLU A 191 -35.33 4.39 -21.22
N GLU A 192 -36.03 3.40 -20.66
CA GLU A 192 -35.91 3.09 -19.22
C GLU A 192 -34.52 2.52 -18.88
N LYS A 193 -33.95 1.77 -19.83
CA LYS A 193 -32.59 1.22 -19.81
C LYS A 193 -31.52 2.30 -19.66
N GLN A 194 -31.56 3.32 -20.51
CA GLN A 194 -30.56 4.40 -20.49
C GLN A 194 -30.62 5.22 -19.18
N LYS A 195 -31.82 5.47 -18.64
CA LYS A 195 -31.99 6.20 -17.37
C LYS A 195 -31.50 5.44 -16.15
N ALA A 196 -31.76 4.13 -16.07
CA ALA A 196 -31.27 3.30 -14.98
C ALA A 196 -29.74 3.16 -15.03
N GLU A 197 -29.20 2.98 -16.23
CA GLU A 197 -27.75 2.89 -16.49
C GLU A 197 -27.01 4.18 -16.12
N GLU A 198 -27.49 5.34 -16.56
CA GLU A 198 -26.87 6.64 -16.23
C GLU A 198 -26.89 6.91 -14.72
N ARG A 199 -27.93 6.48 -14.00
CA ARG A 199 -28.00 6.61 -12.54
C ARG A 199 -26.97 5.73 -11.84
N LEU A 200 -26.84 4.47 -12.24
CA LEU A 200 -25.87 3.55 -11.65
C LEU A 200 -24.44 3.99 -11.93
N LYS A 201 -24.14 4.36 -13.18
CA LYS A 201 -22.81 4.89 -13.58
C LYS A 201 -22.45 6.14 -12.80
N LYS A 202 -23.39 7.07 -12.64
CA LYS A 202 -23.16 8.29 -11.88
C LYS A 202 -22.90 8.00 -10.40
N GLN A 203 -23.69 7.12 -9.77
CA GLN A 203 -23.45 6.72 -8.38
C GLN A 203 -22.09 6.06 -8.20
N LEU A 204 -21.72 5.14 -9.09
CA LEU A 204 -20.44 4.45 -8.99
C LEU A 204 -19.25 5.38 -9.23
N ALA A 205 -19.34 6.27 -10.22
CA ALA A 205 -18.31 7.25 -10.53
C ALA A 205 -18.11 8.27 -9.40
N ASP A 206 -19.20 8.79 -8.82
CA ASP A 206 -19.15 9.70 -7.68
C ASP A 206 -18.50 9.03 -6.46
N GLU A 207 -18.79 7.74 -6.23
CA GLU A 207 -18.19 6.97 -5.14
C GLU A 207 -16.70 6.70 -5.36
N VAL A 208 -16.30 6.29 -6.57
CA VAL A 208 -14.88 6.10 -6.92
C VAL A 208 -14.11 7.41 -6.79
N GLN A 209 -14.70 8.55 -7.17
CA GLN A 209 -14.06 9.86 -6.98
C GLN A 209 -13.93 10.26 -5.51
N GLN A 210 -14.94 10.03 -4.67
CA GLN A 210 -14.82 10.30 -3.23
C GLN A 210 -13.73 9.47 -2.57
N LEU A 211 -13.57 8.22 -3.01
CA LEU A 211 -12.53 7.32 -2.54
C LEU A 211 -11.14 7.77 -2.97
N LEU A 212 -10.98 8.13 -4.25
CA LEU A 212 -9.74 8.70 -4.76
C LEU A 212 -9.37 9.99 -4.02
N GLY A 213 -10.36 10.84 -3.68
CA GLY A 213 -10.15 12.06 -2.90
C GLY A 213 -9.61 11.79 -1.49
N LYS A 214 -10.26 10.91 -0.73
CA LYS A 214 -9.78 10.53 0.62
C LYS A 214 -8.40 9.88 0.58
N TYR A 215 -8.14 9.10 -0.45
CA TYR A 215 -6.86 8.42 -0.64
C TYR A 215 -5.74 9.41 -0.99
N GLN A 216 -6.04 10.41 -1.84
CA GLN A 216 -5.12 11.51 -2.12
C GLN A 216 -4.85 12.37 -0.89
N GLU A 217 -5.84 12.64 -0.04
CA GLU A 217 -5.62 13.33 1.25
C GLU A 217 -4.62 12.57 2.13
N ILE A 218 -4.76 11.25 2.22
CA ILE A 218 -3.81 10.38 2.94
C ILE A 218 -2.42 10.48 2.30
N ARG A 219 -2.31 10.36 0.97
CA ARG A 219 -1.04 10.52 0.23
C ARG A 219 -0.39 11.88 0.48
N PHE A 220 -1.14 12.98 0.39
CA PHE A 220 -0.63 14.34 0.63
C PHE A 220 -0.23 14.57 2.08
N SER A 221 -0.83 13.87 3.04
CA SER A 221 -0.41 13.92 4.44
C SER A 221 0.98 13.30 4.67
N MET A 222 1.39 12.35 3.82
CA MET A 222 2.73 11.76 3.89
C MET A 222 3.83 12.66 3.30
N LEU A 223 3.51 13.45 2.27
CA LEU A 223 4.46 14.40 1.65
C LEU A 223 4.78 15.62 2.53
N LYS A 224 4.18 15.73 3.71
CA LYS A 224 4.43 16.79 4.68
C LYS A 224 5.49 16.43 5.73
N PHE A 225 6.08 15.24 5.61
CA PHE A 225 7.24 14.77 6.38
C PHE A 225 8.47 14.67 5.48
#